data_AF-A0A1F4A166-F1
#
_entry.id   AF-A0A1F4A166-F1
#
_cell.length_a   1.000
_cell.length_b   1.000
_cell.length_c   1.000
_cell.angle_alpha   90.00
_cell.angle_beta   90.00
_cell.angle_gamma   90.00
#
_symmetry.space_group_name_H-M   'P 1'
#
loop_
_entity.id
_entity.type
_entity.pdbx_description
1 polymer ?
#
loop_
_entity_poly.entity_id
_entity_poly.type
_entity_poly.pdbx_seq_one_letter_code
_entity_poly.pdbx_strand_id
1 'polypeptide(L)'
;MNASAFITGNELADICGIRNNTPKSEEFCLGYISGVLDAEELAIINRIRVGQVTQEELKLIDLNIELARKQLKIIDQLAPFQVRLIGRSLAEHGLDPKDRRSNVPRSILTLKACLPHYATRQQLADVVTKYLRDNPAERHQPAQFLVLEALATAFPCN
;
A
#
# COMPACT_ATOMS: atom_id res chain seq x y z
N MET A 1 22.47 -12.13 10.03
CA MET A 1 21.22 -12.25 9.26
C MET A 1 21.40 -11.42 8.00
N ASN A 2 21.40 -12.05 6.82
CA ASN A 2 21.67 -11.34 5.56
C ASN A 2 20.48 -10.44 5.22
N ALA A 3 20.70 -9.14 5.27
CA ALA A 3 19.70 -8.08 5.01
C ALA A 3 19.29 -7.96 3.53
N SER A 4 19.39 -9.05 2.76
CA SER A 4 19.21 -9.08 1.30
C SER A 4 18.70 -10.44 0.79
N ALA A 5 18.14 -11.29 1.66
CA ALA A 5 17.58 -12.56 1.23
C ALA A 5 16.30 -12.34 0.42
N PHE A 6 16.44 -12.35 -0.91
CA PHE A 6 15.33 -12.53 -1.83
C PHE A 6 14.69 -13.89 -1.54
N ILE A 7 13.59 -13.90 -0.78
CA ILE A 7 12.81 -15.12 -0.55
C ILE A 7 11.90 -15.39 -1.76
N THR A 8 11.57 -16.66 -1.97
CA THR A 8 10.58 -17.11 -2.96
C THR A 8 9.16 -16.96 -2.42
N GLY A 9 8.16 -16.97 -3.31
CA GLY A 9 6.76 -17.03 -2.92
C GLY A 9 6.41 -18.24 -2.06
N ASN A 10 7.13 -19.36 -2.20
CA ASN A 10 6.95 -20.56 -1.38
C ASN A 10 7.41 -20.30 0.06
N GLU A 11 8.56 -19.67 0.24
CA GLU A 11 9.06 -19.28 1.56
C GLU A 11 8.13 -18.25 2.22
N LEU A 12 7.68 -17.24 1.46
CA LEU A 12 6.70 -16.28 1.98
C LEU A 12 5.38 -16.96 2.35
N ALA A 13 4.87 -17.86 1.52
CA ALA A 13 3.64 -18.62 1.79
C ALA A 13 3.76 -19.49 3.04
N ASP A 14 4.93 -20.11 3.24
CA ASP A 14 5.25 -20.86 4.45
C ASP A 14 5.26 -19.96 5.70
N ILE A 15 5.85 -18.76 5.60
CA ILE A 15 5.93 -17.79 6.70
C ILE A 15 4.54 -17.27 7.06
N CYS A 16 3.73 -16.92 6.06
CA CYS A 16 2.35 -16.46 6.22
C CYS A 16 1.37 -17.58 6.57
N GLY A 17 1.82 -18.84 6.70
CA GLY A 17 0.98 -19.94 7.17
C GLY A 17 -0.01 -20.48 6.14
N ILE A 18 0.21 -20.23 4.84
CA ILE A 18 -0.72 -20.64 3.77
C ILE A 18 -0.89 -22.16 3.69
N ARG A 19 0.17 -22.94 3.98
CA ARG A 19 0.14 -24.40 3.88
C ARG A 19 -0.38 -25.09 5.13
N ASN A 20 -0.13 -24.51 6.30
CA ASN A 20 -0.40 -25.14 7.60
C ASN A 20 -1.52 -24.43 8.38
N ASN A 21 -2.16 -23.41 7.81
CA ASN A 21 -3.13 -22.50 8.43
C ASN A 21 -2.64 -21.76 9.69
N THR A 22 -1.35 -21.88 10.02
CA THR A 22 -0.70 -21.20 11.14
C THR A 22 0.55 -20.49 10.62
N PRO A 23 0.63 -19.15 10.71
CA PRO A 23 1.83 -18.40 10.34
C PRO A 23 3.04 -18.86 11.16
N LYS A 24 4.19 -19.08 10.51
CA LYS A 24 5.47 -19.28 11.24
C LYS A 24 5.88 -17.99 11.94
N SER A 25 5.53 -16.83 11.37
CA SER A 25 5.69 -15.52 11.98
C SER A 25 4.74 -14.53 11.29
N GLU A 26 3.69 -14.13 12.00
CA GLU A 26 2.74 -13.12 11.53
C GLU A 26 3.42 -11.77 11.33
N GLU A 27 4.25 -11.36 12.29
CA GLU A 27 5.04 -10.12 12.22
C GLU A 27 5.98 -10.10 11.02
N PHE A 28 6.67 -11.21 10.72
CA PHE A 28 7.54 -11.28 9.55
C PHE A 28 6.75 -11.25 8.25
N CYS A 29 5.62 -11.95 8.16
CA CYS A 29 4.75 -11.93 6.98
C CYS A 29 4.29 -10.49 6.68
N LEU A 30 3.71 -9.82 7.68
CA LEU A 30 3.23 -8.45 7.56
C LEU A 30 4.40 -7.48 7.28
N GLY A 31 5.52 -7.66 7.96
CA GLY A 31 6.72 -6.83 7.81
C GLY A 31 7.35 -6.94 6.42
N TYR A 32 7.45 -8.15 5.86
CA TYR A 32 7.96 -8.37 4.51
C TYR A 32 7.07 -7.68 3.46
N ILE A 33 5.75 -7.92 3.52
CA ILE A 33 4.78 -7.34 2.58
C ILE A 33 4.77 -5.80 2.69
N SER A 34 4.77 -5.27 3.92
CA SER A 34 4.85 -3.83 4.16
C SER A 34 6.17 -3.24 3.67
N GLY A 35 7.28 -3.96 3.83
CA GLY A 35 8.59 -3.52 3.35
C GLY A 35 8.65 -3.41 1.83
N VAL A 36 8.05 -4.35 1.10
CA VAL A 36 7.93 -4.27 -0.37
C VAL A 36 7.07 -3.06 -0.77
N LEU A 37 5.93 -2.85 -0.10
CA LEU A 37 5.05 -1.70 -0.34
C LEU A 37 5.75 -0.36 -0.10
N ASP A 38 6.45 -0.24 1.04
CA ASP A 38 7.15 0.98 1.43
C ASP A 38 8.37 1.25 0.51
N ALA A 39 9.07 0.19 0.05
CA ALA A 39 10.18 0.32 -0.89
C ALA A 39 9.74 0.86 -2.26
N GLU A 40 8.56 0.46 -2.73
CA GLU A 40 7.98 1.01 -3.95
C GLU A 40 7.45 2.45 -3.76
N GLU A 41 6.98 2.80 -2.54
CA GLU A 41 6.64 4.20 -2.19
C GLU A 41 7.90 5.10 -2.22
N LEU A 42 9.08 4.57 -1.83
CA LEU A 42 10.37 5.27 -1.89
C LEU A 42 10.96 5.37 -3.32
N ALA A 43 10.57 4.50 -4.25
CA ALA A 43 11.01 4.56 -5.63
C ALA A 43 10.54 5.86 -6.32
N ILE A 44 9.37 6.39 -5.94
CA ILE A 44 8.86 7.68 -6.43
C ILE A 44 9.75 8.84 -6.00
N ILE A 45 10.13 8.89 -4.72
CA ILE A 45 10.98 9.98 -4.19
C ILE A 45 12.32 10.00 -4.91
N ASN A 46 12.91 8.83 -5.17
CA ASN A 46 14.16 8.74 -5.92
C ASN A 46 13.98 9.09 -7.41
N ARG A 47 12.88 8.71 -8.07
CA ARG A 47 12.63 9.09 -9.47
C ARG A 47 12.38 10.59 -9.65
N ILE A 48 11.66 11.22 -8.71
CA ILE A 48 11.51 12.69 -8.63
C ILE A 48 12.89 13.34 -8.46
N ARG A 49 13.69 12.82 -7.53
CA ARG A 49 15.02 13.36 -7.20
C ARG A 49 16.04 13.20 -8.34
N VAL A 50 15.92 12.14 -9.15
CA VAL A 50 16.84 11.81 -10.26
C VAL A 50 16.31 12.33 -11.61
N GLY A 51 15.16 13.04 -11.63
CA GLY A 51 14.65 13.69 -12.85
C GLY A 51 14.14 12.72 -13.92
N GLN A 52 13.79 11.49 -13.55
CA GLN A 52 13.23 10.47 -14.45
C GLN A 52 11.70 10.40 -14.39
N VAL A 53 11.06 11.52 -14.03
CA VAL A 53 9.61 11.69 -14.13
C VAL A 53 9.33 12.30 -15.48
N THR A 54 8.52 11.63 -16.29
CA THR A 54 8.11 12.13 -17.60
C THR A 54 7.20 13.36 -17.44
N GLN A 55 7.14 14.21 -18.47
CA GLN A 55 6.27 15.39 -18.47
C GLN A 55 4.78 15.06 -18.30
N GLU A 56 4.37 13.84 -18.66
CA GLU A 56 3.00 13.35 -18.48
C GLU A 56 2.73 12.97 -17.01
N GLU A 57 3.69 12.32 -16.34
CA GLU A 57 3.60 11.99 -14.92
C GLU A 57 3.61 13.25 -14.03
N LEU A 58 4.39 14.28 -14.40
CA LEU A 58 4.39 15.59 -13.73
C LEU A 58 3.02 16.28 -13.79
N LYS A 59 2.37 16.26 -14.96
CA LYS A 59 1.03 16.83 -15.14
C LYS A 59 -0.03 16.10 -14.32
N LEU A 60 0.09 14.78 -14.19
CA LEU A 60 -0.82 13.99 -13.36
C LEU A 60 -0.68 14.33 -11.87
N ILE A 61 0.55 14.54 -11.40
CA ILE A 61 0.85 14.97 -10.03
C ILE A 61 0.29 16.37 -9.78
N ASP A 62 0.51 17.31 -10.68
CA ASP A 62 0.00 18.69 -10.55
C ASP A 62 -1.53 18.72 -10.52
N LEU A 63 -2.20 17.92 -11.35
CA LEU A 63 -3.66 17.81 -11.38
C LEU A 63 -4.21 17.23 -10.06
N ASN A 64 -3.55 16.20 -9.52
CA ASN A 64 -3.93 15.59 -8.23
C ASN A 64 -3.72 16.56 -7.06
N ILE A 65 -2.67 17.38 -7.09
CA ILE A 65 -2.44 18.43 -6.09
C ILE A 65 -3.52 19.52 -6.19
N GLU A 66 -3.90 19.93 -7.40
CA GLU A 66 -4.96 20.93 -7.58
C GLU A 66 -6.34 20.40 -7.12
N LEU A 67 -6.63 19.13 -7.43
CA LEU A 67 -7.86 18.47 -6.97
C LEU A 67 -7.88 18.33 -5.45
N ALA A 68 -6.77 17.92 -4.83
CA ALA A 68 -6.64 17.83 -3.38
C ALA A 68 -6.80 19.21 -2.71
N ARG A 69 -6.25 20.28 -3.30
CA ARG A 69 -6.45 21.66 -2.83
C ARG A 69 -7.91 22.11 -2.93
N LYS A 70 -8.62 21.73 -4.00
CA LYS A 70 -10.05 22.03 -4.15
C LYS A 70 -10.90 21.25 -3.14
N GLN A 71 -10.58 19.98 -2.91
CA GLN A 71 -11.26 19.16 -1.90
C GLN A 71 -11.02 19.67 -0.47
N LEU A 72 -9.80 20.11 -0.13
CA LEU A 72 -9.50 20.70 1.18
C LEU A 72 -10.32 21.97 1.44
N LYS A 73 -10.49 22.83 0.42
CA LYS A 73 -11.34 24.03 0.52
C LYS A 73 -12.81 23.71 0.79
N ILE A 74 -13.31 22.59 0.27
CA ILE A 74 -14.68 22.12 0.53
C ILE A 74 -14.80 21.59 1.96
N ILE A 75 -13.78 20.87 2.44
CA ILE A 75 -13.72 20.37 3.82
C ILE A 75 -13.69 21.52 4.84
N ASP A 76 -12.90 22.57 4.58
CA ASP A 76 -12.84 23.76 5.45
C ASP A 76 -14.19 24.49 5.55
N GLN A 77 -15.01 24.46 4.49
CA GLN A 77 -16.36 25.05 4.51
C GLN A 77 -17.40 24.18 5.24
N LEU A 78 -17.16 22.87 5.37
CA LEU A 78 -18.05 21.91 6.06
C LEU A 78 -17.60 21.61 7.50
N ALA A 79 -16.39 22.04 7.88
CA ALA A 79 -15.74 21.76 9.16
C ALA A 79 -16.50 22.18 10.43
N PRO A 80 -17.29 23.28 10.51
CA PRO A 80 -17.88 23.66 11.80
C PRO A 80 -19.00 22.71 12.28
N PHE A 81 -19.58 21.87 11.41
CA PHE A 81 -20.72 21.02 11.78
C PHE A 81 -20.37 19.57 12.14
N GLN A 82 -19.26 18.99 11.66
CA GLN A 82 -18.98 17.55 11.84
C GLN A 82 -17.76 17.19 12.70
N VAL A 83 -16.87 18.14 12.99
CA VAL A 83 -15.58 17.89 13.66
C VAL A 83 -15.75 17.32 15.09
N ARG A 84 -16.85 17.62 15.79
CA ARG A 84 -17.07 17.16 17.17
C ARG A 84 -17.60 15.73 17.29
N LEU A 85 -18.39 15.27 16.31
CA LEU A 85 -18.96 13.92 16.29
C LEU A 85 -17.95 12.91 15.74
N ILE A 86 -17.22 13.29 14.68
CA ILE A 86 -16.21 12.43 14.05
C ILE A 86 -14.99 12.26 14.98
N GLY A 87 -14.58 13.30 15.71
CA GLY A 87 -13.43 13.23 16.62
C GLY A 87 -13.57 12.20 17.76
N ARG A 88 -14.79 11.88 18.20
CA ARG A 88 -15.01 10.80 19.19
C ARG A 88 -14.98 9.41 18.55
N SER A 89 -15.63 9.25 17.40
CA SER A 89 -15.69 7.96 16.69
C SER A 89 -14.32 7.51 16.14
N LEU A 90 -13.47 8.44 15.69
CA LEU A 90 -12.13 8.11 15.20
C LEU A 90 -11.17 7.66 16.31
N ALA A 91 -11.30 8.22 17.52
CA ALA A 91 -10.51 7.82 18.67
C ALA A 91 -10.85 6.39 19.15
N GLU A 92 -12.11 5.99 19.03
CA GLU A 92 -12.59 4.63 19.35
C GLU A 92 -12.07 3.58 18.35
N HIS A 93 -11.73 3.98 17.13
CA HIS A 93 -11.15 3.12 16.08
C HIS A 93 -9.62 3.27 15.91
N GLY A 94 -8.94 3.96 16.84
CA GLY A 94 -7.47 4.07 16.84
C GLY A 94 -6.89 4.90 15.69
N LEU A 95 -7.71 5.72 15.02
CA LEU A 95 -7.28 6.62 13.94
C LEU A 95 -6.84 7.95 14.55
N ASP A 96 -5.53 8.23 14.57
CA ASP A 96 -4.97 9.50 15.06
C ASP A 96 -5.20 10.63 14.03
N PRO A 97 -5.92 11.71 14.38
CA PRO A 97 -6.15 12.88 13.51
C PRO A 97 -4.86 13.59 13.07
N LYS A 98 -3.72 13.33 13.72
CA LYS A 98 -2.41 13.90 13.36
C LYS A 98 -1.62 13.04 12.36
N ASP A 99 -2.12 11.87 11.97
CA ASP A 99 -1.46 11.03 10.96
C ASP A 99 -1.64 11.63 9.55
N ARG A 100 -0.67 12.47 9.18
CA ARG A 100 -0.57 13.14 7.87
C ARG A 100 -0.33 12.19 6.68
N ARG A 101 -0.26 10.87 6.92
CA ARG A 101 -0.13 9.84 5.86
C ARG A 101 -1.45 9.54 5.13
N SER A 102 -2.58 10.10 5.57
CA SER A 102 -3.92 9.77 5.08
C SER A 102 -4.39 10.47 3.79
N ASN A 103 -3.69 11.49 3.29
CA ASN A 103 -4.20 12.39 2.22
C ASN A 103 -3.39 12.40 0.91
N VAL A 104 -2.62 11.36 0.60
CA VAL A 104 -1.93 11.24 -0.70
C VAL A 104 -2.57 10.10 -1.50
N PRO A 105 -3.01 10.33 -2.75
CA PRO A 105 -3.37 9.24 -3.63
C PRO A 105 -2.14 8.33 -3.85
N ARG A 106 -2.14 7.15 -3.23
CA ARG A 106 -1.07 6.15 -3.37
C ARG A 106 -1.15 5.44 -4.73
N SER A 107 -1.01 6.21 -5.80
CA SER A 107 -0.57 5.71 -7.09
C SER A 107 0.93 5.45 -6.99
N ILE A 108 1.29 4.22 -6.62
CA ILE A 108 2.68 3.78 -6.54
C ILE A 108 3.15 3.56 -7.99
N LEU A 109 3.74 4.58 -8.64
CA LEU A 109 4.03 4.65 -10.09
C LEU A 109 4.79 3.47 -10.74
N THR A 110 5.37 2.56 -9.95
CA THR A 110 5.97 1.29 -10.41
C THR A 110 5.05 0.08 -10.25
N LEU A 111 4.15 0.12 -9.27
CA LEU A 111 3.07 -0.83 -9.08
C LEU A 111 1.90 -0.40 -9.97
N LYS A 112 1.50 -1.22 -10.96
CA LYS A 112 0.27 -0.97 -11.74
C LYS A 112 -0.99 -1.23 -10.90
N ALA A 113 -1.04 -0.70 -9.68
CA ALA A 113 -2.13 -0.86 -8.73
C ALA A 113 -2.56 0.48 -8.11
N CYS A 114 -3.86 0.62 -7.90
CA CYS A 114 -4.52 1.76 -7.29
C CYS A 114 -5.06 1.34 -5.93
N LEU A 115 -4.19 1.37 -4.91
CA LEU A 115 -4.53 0.93 -3.57
C LEU A 115 -5.55 1.86 -2.90
N PRO A 116 -6.60 1.35 -2.26
CA PRO A 116 -7.56 2.18 -1.55
C PRO A 116 -6.91 2.85 -0.32
N HIS A 117 -7.18 4.15 -0.12
CA HIS A 117 -6.54 4.95 0.94
C HIS A 117 -6.83 4.49 2.37
N TYR A 118 -7.89 3.70 2.53
CA TYR A 118 -8.33 3.15 3.82
C TYR A 118 -7.93 1.68 4.00
N ALA A 119 -7.21 1.06 3.06
CA ALA A 119 -6.71 -0.29 3.29
C ALA A 119 -5.63 -0.29 4.38
N THR A 120 -5.85 -1.12 5.40
CA THR A 120 -4.84 -1.37 6.41
C THR A 120 -3.75 -2.28 5.83
N ARG A 121 -2.56 -2.25 6.44
CA ARG A 121 -1.47 -3.16 6.07
C ARG A 121 -1.89 -4.62 6.17
N GLN A 122 -2.75 -4.94 7.14
CA GLN A 122 -3.32 -6.28 7.29
C GLN A 122 -4.18 -6.66 6.08
N GLN A 123 -5.08 -5.77 5.63
CA GLN A 123 -5.92 -6.05 4.46
C GLN A 123 -5.10 -6.26 3.19
N LEU A 124 -4.02 -5.49 3.01
CA LEU A 124 -3.09 -5.69 1.89
C LEU A 124 -2.35 -7.03 2.01
N ALA A 125 -1.95 -7.43 3.22
CA ALA A 125 -1.35 -8.73 3.47
C ALA A 125 -2.32 -9.89 3.22
N ASP A 126 -3.61 -9.72 3.56
CA ASP A 126 -4.65 -10.70 3.29
C ASP A 126 -4.84 -10.91 1.77
N VAL A 127 -4.82 -9.83 0.99
CA VAL A 127 -4.85 -9.87 -0.49
C VAL A 127 -3.66 -10.63 -1.05
N VAL A 128 -2.44 -10.32 -0.60
CA VAL A 128 -1.22 -11.01 -1.04
C VAL A 128 -1.27 -12.50 -0.65
N THR A 129 -1.68 -12.79 0.58
CA THR A 129 -1.80 -14.17 1.08
C THR A 129 -2.83 -14.97 0.27
N LYS A 130 -3.95 -14.34 -0.09
CA LYS A 130 -4.94 -14.94 -0.99
C LYS A 130 -4.33 -15.21 -2.36
N TYR A 131 -3.64 -14.24 -2.97
CA TYR A 131 -2.99 -14.43 -4.26
C TYR A 131 -2.01 -15.60 -4.25
N LEU A 132 -1.12 -15.64 -3.26
CA LEU A 132 -0.21 -16.77 -3.10
C LEU A 132 -0.99 -18.08 -2.96
N ARG A 133 -2.03 -18.12 -2.12
CA ARG A 133 -2.89 -19.31 -1.94
C ARG A 133 -3.46 -19.82 -3.27
N ASP A 134 -3.97 -18.91 -4.09
CA ASP A 134 -4.67 -19.23 -5.33
C ASP A 134 -3.74 -19.52 -6.51
N ASN A 135 -2.47 -19.09 -6.44
CA ASN A 135 -1.48 -19.24 -7.51
C ASN A 135 -0.26 -20.10 -7.07
N PRO A 136 -0.44 -21.37 -6.68
CA PRO A 136 0.66 -22.22 -6.21
C PRO A 136 1.74 -22.46 -7.27
N ALA A 137 1.36 -22.47 -8.56
CA ALA A 137 2.30 -22.65 -9.67
C ALA A 137 3.33 -21.52 -9.76
N GLU A 138 2.99 -20.31 -9.32
CA GLU A 138 3.85 -19.13 -9.42
C GLU A 138 4.75 -18.93 -8.20
N ARG A 139 4.49 -19.62 -7.08
CA ARG A 139 5.22 -19.40 -5.81
C ARG A 139 6.72 -19.70 -5.86
N HIS A 140 7.22 -20.33 -6.92
CA HIS A 140 8.65 -20.50 -7.14
C HIS A 140 9.35 -19.18 -7.52
N GLN A 141 8.59 -18.17 -7.96
CA GLN A 141 9.10 -16.86 -8.31
C GLN A 141 9.53 -16.06 -7.06
N PRO A 142 10.32 -14.99 -7.22
CA PRO A 142 10.70 -14.13 -6.10
C PRO A 142 9.46 -13.48 -5.45
N ALA A 143 9.38 -13.52 -4.12
CA ALA A 143 8.21 -13.08 -3.37
C ALA A 143 7.87 -11.60 -3.59
N GLN A 144 8.88 -10.74 -3.77
CA GLN A 144 8.66 -9.33 -4.09
C GLN A 144 7.80 -9.16 -5.34
N PHE A 145 8.03 -9.94 -6.40
CA PHE A 145 7.27 -9.83 -7.64
C PHE A 145 5.83 -10.29 -7.42
N LEU A 146 5.64 -11.38 -6.67
CA LEU A 146 4.31 -11.90 -6.36
C LEU A 146 3.50 -10.97 -5.46
N VAL A 147 4.14 -10.22 -4.55
CA VAL A 147 3.48 -9.16 -3.77
C VAL A 147 2.96 -8.06 -4.68
N LEU A 148 3.79 -7.58 -5.62
CA LEU A 148 3.39 -6.52 -6.54
C LEU A 148 2.30 -7.01 -7.51
N GLU A 149 2.45 -8.20 -8.06
CA GLU A 149 1.48 -8.82 -8.97
C GLU A 149 0.11 -9.03 -8.28
N ALA A 150 0.12 -9.51 -7.02
CA ALA A 150 -1.09 -9.69 -6.23
C ALA A 150 -1.88 -8.39 -6.08
N LEU A 151 -1.18 -7.30 -5.79
CA LEU A 151 -1.79 -5.99 -5.60
C LEU A 151 -2.26 -5.37 -6.91
N ALA A 152 -1.47 -5.49 -7.99
CA ALA A 152 -1.87 -5.04 -9.33
C ALA A 152 -3.10 -5.79 -9.84
N THR A 153 -3.18 -7.10 -9.57
CA THR A 153 -4.34 -7.93 -9.91
C THR A 153 -5.58 -7.55 -9.09
N ALA A 154 -5.42 -7.31 -7.79
CA ALA A 154 -6.53 -7.00 -6.91
C ALA A 154 -7.06 -5.57 -7.07
N PHE A 155 -6.19 -4.63 -7.44
CA PHE A 155 -6.49 -3.20 -7.49
C PHE A 155 -6.02 -2.56 -8.81
N PRO A 156 -6.53 -2.98 -9.98
CA PRO A 156 -6.13 -2.38 -11.26
C PRO A 156 -6.46 -0.87 -11.29
N CYS A 157 -5.59 -0.07 -11.92
CA CYS A 157 -5.86 1.34 -12.20
C CYS A 157 -6.66 1.49 -13.49
N ASN A 158 -7.80 2.20 -13.44
CA ASN A 158 -8.66 2.52 -14.58
C ASN A 158 -8.89 4.03 -14.68
#